data_AF-A0A969ALQ3-F1
#
_entry.id   AF-A0A969ALQ3-F1
#
_cell.length_a   1.000
_cell.length_b   1.000
_cell.length_c   1.000
_cell.angle_alpha   90.00
_cell.angle_beta   90.00
_cell.angle_gamma   90.00
#
_symmetry.space_group_name_H-M   'P 1'
#
loop_
_entity.id
_entity.type
_entity.pdbx_description
1 polymer ?
#
loop_
_entity_poly.entity_id
_entity_poly.type
_entity_poly.pdbx_seq_one_letter_code
_entity_poly.pdbx_strand_id
1 'polypeptide(L)'
;MAPILLAVAVLAVVLWQMSRRQRRRSIRFFKETGGGTNRPQRVPPRLMNELHRLTRDRGLSERLIERIAFNNPERSRRWCVEKAIYDLQRDRRS
;
A
#
# COMPACT_ATOMS: atom_id res chain seq x y z
N MET A 1 22.38 7.27 26.17
CA MET A 1 22.22 6.09 25.28
C MET A 1 20.82 5.46 25.40
N ALA A 2 20.27 5.25 26.60
CA ALA A 2 18.95 4.65 26.82
C ALA A 2 17.71 5.32 26.14
N PRO A 3 17.59 6.67 26.01
CA PRO A 3 16.38 7.26 25.44
C PRO A 3 16.23 7.04 23.94
N ILE A 4 17.36 6.82 23.23
CA ILE A 4 17.38 6.57 21.78
C ILE A 4 16.79 5.19 21.48
N LEU A 5 17.11 4.18 22.31
CA LEU A 5 16.59 2.83 22.16
C LEU A 5 15.07 2.78 22.39
N LEU A 6 14.56 3.57 23.35
CA LEU A 6 13.11 3.70 23.59
C LEU A 6 12.40 4.36 22.39
N ALA A 7 12.99 5.42 21.81
CA ALA A 7 12.42 6.08 20.63
C ALA A 7 12.33 5.14 19.42
N VAL A 8 13.37 4.34 19.17
CA VAL A 8 13.40 3.36 18.07
C VAL A 8 12.38 2.24 18.30
N ALA A 9 12.24 1.76 19.53
CA ALA A 9 11.26 0.73 19.88
C ALA A 9 9.81 1.23 19.69
N VAL A 10 9.51 2.46 20.10
CA VAL A 10 8.19 3.09 19.89
C VAL A 10 7.91 3.26 18.40
N LEU A 11 8.88 3.71 17.62
CA LEU A 11 8.74 3.86 16.17
C LEU A 11 8.46 2.51 15.50
N ALA A 12 9.18 1.45 15.88
CA ALA A 12 8.96 0.10 15.37
C ALA A 12 7.56 -0.42 15.73
N VAL A 13 7.09 -0.19 16.96
CA VAL A 13 5.74 -0.58 17.40
C VAL A 13 4.65 0.20 16.67
N VAL A 14 4.85 1.49 16.39
CA VAL A 14 3.90 2.31 15.62
C VAL A 14 3.83 1.86 14.16
N LEU A 15 4.98 1.61 13.51
CA LEU A 15 5.04 1.04 12.17
C LEU A 15 4.42 -0.37 12.12
N TRP A 16 4.62 -1.16 13.18
CA TRP A 16 4.01 -2.48 13.34
C TRP A 16 2.49 -2.41 13.59
N GLN A 17 2.01 -1.43 14.35
CA GLN A 17 0.58 -1.20 14.54
C GLN A 17 -0.10 -0.69 13.27
N MET A 18 0.55 0.19 12.52
CA MET A 18 0.05 0.65 11.22
C MET A 18 -0.05 -0.51 10.22
N SER A 19 0.97 -1.37 10.15
CA SER A 19 0.93 -2.57 9.29
C SER A 19 -0.07 -3.63 9.79
N ARG A 20 -0.27 -3.79 11.10
CA ARG A 20 -1.32 -4.67 11.68
C ARG A 20 -2.74 -4.16 11.42
N ARG A 21 -2.99 -2.84 11.50
CA ARG A 21 -4.29 -2.24 11.12
C ARG A 21 -4.57 -2.40 9.63
N GLN A 22 -3.53 -2.40 8.79
CA GLN A 22 -3.61 -2.72 7.36
C GLN A 22 -4.12 -4.14 7.08
N ARG A 23 -3.66 -5.16 7.83
CA ARG A 23 -4.17 -6.55 7.69
C ARG A 23 -5.69 -6.64 7.91
N ARG A 24 -6.26 -5.94 8.89
CA ARG A 24 -7.71 -6.03 9.20
C ARG A 24 -8.62 -5.22 8.27
N ARG A 25 -8.11 -4.18 7.60
CA ARG A 25 -8.89 -3.39 6.63
C ARG A 25 -8.73 -3.89 5.19
N SER A 26 -7.53 -4.33 4.80
CA SER A 26 -7.34 -4.89 3.44
C SER A 26 -8.02 -6.25 3.27
N ILE A 27 -8.17 -7.06 4.33
CA ILE A 27 -8.97 -8.31 4.24
C ILE A 27 -10.44 -8.00 3.90
N ARG A 28 -11.00 -6.90 4.41
CA ARG A 28 -12.38 -6.48 4.07
C ARG A 28 -12.50 -5.99 2.63
N PHE A 29 -11.53 -5.23 2.12
CA PHE A 29 -11.54 -4.75 0.72
C PHE A 29 -11.19 -5.85 -0.30
N PHE A 30 -10.37 -6.83 0.08
CA PHE A 30 -9.97 -7.94 -0.80
C PHE A 30 -11.06 -9.01 -0.95
N LYS A 31 -11.98 -9.12 0.03
CA LYS A 31 -13.02 -10.17 0.01
C LYS A 31 -14.09 -9.97 -1.07
N GLU A 32 -14.17 -8.80 -1.72
CA GLU A 32 -15.18 -8.54 -2.75
C GLU A 32 -14.72 -8.81 -4.19
N THR A 33 -13.45 -9.15 -4.46
CA THR A 33 -12.98 -9.26 -5.87
C THR A 33 -12.16 -10.50 -6.26
N GLY A 34 -12.18 -11.60 -5.51
CA GLY A 34 -11.60 -12.83 -6.07
C GLY A 34 -11.46 -14.01 -5.13
N GLY A 35 -12.47 -14.87 -5.11
CA GLY A 35 -12.24 -16.28 -4.88
C GLY A 35 -11.57 -16.90 -6.12
N GLY A 36 -10.51 -17.67 -5.90
CA GLY A 36 -10.06 -18.71 -6.83
C GLY A 36 -9.08 -18.32 -7.93
N THR A 37 -7.90 -18.94 -7.85
CA THR A 37 -6.99 -19.31 -8.95
C THR A 37 -6.20 -18.18 -9.63
N ASN A 38 -4.87 -18.24 -9.46
CA ASN A 38 -3.75 -18.02 -10.39
C ASN A 38 -3.94 -17.22 -11.72
N ARG A 39 -4.86 -16.26 -11.79
CA ARG A 39 -4.94 -15.33 -12.91
C ARG A 39 -3.95 -14.20 -12.66
N PRO A 40 -3.15 -13.80 -13.67
CA PRO A 40 -2.34 -12.59 -13.58
C PRO A 40 -3.29 -11.45 -13.21
N GLN A 41 -3.15 -10.91 -12.00
CA GLN A 41 -4.03 -9.88 -11.47
C GLN A 41 -3.81 -8.60 -12.26
N ARG A 42 -4.48 -8.51 -13.41
CA ARG A 42 -4.50 -7.33 -14.26
C ARG A 42 -5.03 -6.18 -13.42
N VAL A 43 -4.25 -5.12 -13.33
CA VAL A 43 -4.69 -3.91 -12.63
C VAL A 43 -5.82 -3.28 -13.45
N PRO A 44 -7.00 -3.03 -12.86
CA PRO A 44 -8.07 -2.32 -13.55
C PRO A 44 -7.61 -0.93 -14.00
N PRO A 45 -7.90 -0.48 -15.24
CA PRO A 45 -7.51 0.85 -15.72
C PRO A 45 -8.00 1.98 -14.83
N ARG A 46 -9.18 1.81 -14.20
CA ARG A 46 -9.75 2.79 -13.26
C ARG A 46 -8.85 3.04 -12.03
N LEU A 47 -8.24 1.98 -11.49
CA LEU A 47 -7.32 2.10 -10.34
C LEU A 47 -6.04 2.84 -10.75
N MET A 48 -5.50 2.53 -11.92
CA MET A 48 -4.29 3.20 -12.40
C MET A 48 -4.56 4.67 -12.72
N ASN A 49 -5.70 4.98 -13.34
CA ASN A 49 -6.13 6.35 -13.60
C ASN A 49 -6.33 7.15 -12.30
N GLU A 50 -6.89 6.51 -11.26
CA GLU A 50 -7.02 7.14 -9.95
C GLU A 50 -5.65 7.47 -9.36
N LEU A 51 -4.70 6.54 -9.43
CA LEU A 51 -3.35 6.78 -8.94
C LEU A 51 -2.67 7.93 -9.70
N HIS A 52 -2.76 7.94 -11.04
CA HIS A 52 -2.25 9.03 -11.86
C HIS A 52 -2.89 10.38 -11.51
N ARG A 53 -4.19 10.39 -11.20
CA ARG A 53 -4.91 11.61 -10.77
C ARG A 53 -4.41 12.09 -9.41
N LEU A 54 -4.09 11.17 -8.50
CA LEU A 54 -3.55 11.50 -7.18
C LEU A 54 -2.08 11.97 -7.26
N THR A 55 -1.27 11.43 -8.16
CA THR A 55 0.12 11.86 -8.30
C THR A 55 0.29 13.09 -9.20
N ARG A 56 -0.66 13.33 -10.12
CA ARG A 56 -0.56 14.28 -11.25
C ARG A 56 0.64 14.03 -12.18
N ASP A 57 1.37 12.95 -11.96
CA ASP A 57 2.57 12.56 -12.68
C ASP A 57 2.56 11.03 -12.83
N ARG A 58 2.58 10.56 -14.10
CA ARG A 58 2.56 9.14 -14.43
C ARG A 58 3.85 8.43 -14.04
N GLY A 59 5.01 9.07 -14.22
CA GLY A 59 6.30 8.51 -13.83
C GLY A 59 6.41 8.36 -12.31
N LEU A 60 5.90 9.33 -11.55
CA LEU A 60 5.87 9.23 -10.09
C LEU A 60 4.98 8.10 -9.60
N SER A 61 3.81 7.89 -10.22
CA SER A 61 2.92 6.78 -9.86
C SER A 61 3.54 5.41 -10.15
N GLU A 62 4.28 5.24 -11.25
CA GLU A 62 4.96 3.99 -11.55
C GLU A 62 6.07 3.70 -10.54
N ARG A 63 6.93 4.69 -10.26
CA ARG A 63 7.98 4.58 -9.23
C ARG A 63 7.41 4.25 -7.86
N LEU A 64 6.25 4.82 -7.52
CA LEU A 64 5.57 4.52 -6.26
C LEU A 64 5.10 3.07 -6.18
N ILE A 65 4.51 2.55 -7.27
CA ILE A 65 4.12 1.14 -7.35
C ILE A 65 5.34 0.24 -7.26
N GLU A 66 6.41 0.54 -7.99
CA GLU A 66 7.65 -0.24 -7.98
C GLU A 66 8.29 -0.27 -6.60
N ARG A 67 8.37 0.88 -5.91
CA ARG A 67 8.88 0.95 -4.54
C ARG A 67 8.04 0.11 -3.58
N ILE A 68 6.71 0.12 -3.72
CA ILE A 68 5.82 -0.69 -2.89
C ILE A 68 5.98 -2.18 -3.22
N ALA A 69 6.08 -2.54 -4.50
CA ALA A 69 6.27 -3.92 -4.95
C ALA A 69 7.62 -4.48 -4.49
N PHE A 70 8.68 -3.69 -4.58
CA PHE A 70 10.02 -4.03 -4.09
C PHE A 70 10.01 -4.37 -2.60
N ASN A 71 9.28 -3.59 -1.80
CA ASN A 71 9.14 -3.82 -0.36
C ASN A 71 8.14 -4.92 0.02
N ASN A 72 7.33 -5.41 -0.94
CA ASN A 72 6.27 -6.38 -0.69
C ASN A 72 6.24 -7.43 -1.83
N PRO A 73 7.30 -8.24 -1.99
CA PRO A 73 7.47 -9.14 -3.13
C PRO A 73 6.39 -10.24 -3.20
N GLU A 74 5.75 -10.58 -2.08
CA GLU A 74 4.67 -11.56 -2.02
C GLU A 74 3.30 -10.99 -2.43
N ARG A 75 3.23 -9.68 -2.71
CA ARG A 75 1.98 -8.98 -3.05
C ARG A 75 1.84 -8.80 -4.54
N SER A 76 0.59 -8.82 -4.99
CA SER A 76 0.29 -8.56 -6.38
C SER A 76 0.51 -7.08 -6.74
N ARG A 77 0.77 -6.82 -8.03
CA ARG A 77 0.85 -5.45 -8.55
C ARG A 77 -0.42 -4.66 -8.29
N ARG A 78 -1.59 -5.31 -8.35
CA ARG A 78 -2.87 -4.70 -8.00
C ARG A 78 -2.90 -4.22 -6.55
N TRP A 79 -2.48 -5.07 -5.61
CA TRP A 79 -2.37 -4.69 -4.21
C TRP A 79 -1.43 -3.48 -4.02
N CYS A 80 -0.32 -3.44 -4.76
CA CYS A 80 0.63 -2.32 -4.70
C CYS A 80 -0.01 -0.99 -5.15
N VAL A 81 -0.83 -1.01 -6.21
CA VAL A 81 -1.57 0.16 -6.71
C VAL A 81 -2.62 0.62 -5.70
N GLU A 82 -3.42 -0.30 -5.15
CA GLU A 82 -4.40 0.00 -4.12
C GLU A 82 -3.74 0.61 -2.87
N LYS A 83 -2.58 0.07 -2.47
CA LYS A 83 -1.78 0.58 -1.36
C LYS A 83 -1.26 2.00 -1.64
N ALA A 84 -0.74 2.25 -2.84
CA ALA A 84 -0.26 3.57 -3.25
C ALA A 84 -1.39 4.63 -3.16
N ILE A 85 -2.58 4.31 -3.66
CA ILE A 85 -3.76 5.18 -3.58
C ILE A 85 -4.12 5.47 -2.13
N TYR A 86 -4.17 4.43 -1.30
CA TYR A 86 -4.50 4.57 0.12
C TYR A 86 -3.51 5.48 0.85
N ASP A 87 -2.20 5.30 0.63
CA ASP A 87 -1.18 6.11 1.29
C ASP A 87 -1.28 7.58 0.88
N LEU A 88 -1.46 7.87 -0.42
CA LEU A 88 -1.67 9.24 -0.90
C LEU A 88 -2.97 9.87 -0.37
N GLN A 89 -4.06 9.11 -0.31
CA GLN A 89 -5.33 9.60 0.24
C GLN A 89 -5.24 9.85 1.74
N ARG A 90 -4.46 9.03 2.47
CA ARG A 90 -4.24 9.19 3.90
C ARG A 90 -3.43 10.46 4.18
N ASP A 91 -2.34 10.66 3.45
CA ASP A 91 -1.43 11.81 3.64
C ASP A 91 -2.11 13.15 3.29
N ARG A 92 -3.20 13.13 2.50
CA ARG A 92 -4.05 14.30 2.22
C ARG A 92 -5.12 14.58 3.27
N ARG A 93 -5.43 13.61 4.14
CA ARG A 93 -6.43 13.75 5.21
C ARG A 93 -5.81 14.12 6.55
N SER A 94 -4.49 14.02 6.67
CA SER A 94 -3.70 14.51 7.81
C SER A 94 -3.29 15.95 7.60
#